data_AF-A0A552FN90-F1
#
_entry.id   AF-A0A552FN90-F1
#
_cell.length_a   1.000
_cell.length_b   1.000
_cell.length_c   1.000
_cell.angle_alpha   90.00
_cell.angle_beta   90.00
_cell.angle_gamma   90.00
#
_symmetry.space_group_name_H-M   'P 1'
#
loop_
_entity.id
_entity.type
_entity.pdbx_description
1 polymer ?
#
loop_
_entity_poly.entity_id
_entity_poly.type
_entity_poly.pdbx_seq_one_letter_code
_entity_poly.pdbx_strand_id
1 'polypeptide(L)'
;MIVAEIQKNSLKEQRIQFIRNHQQAFDVEPIYPLRLFEDFVMEVEGDCNIEASCKIELDKLIASRFMLFFKDQSQEWQKCLTQSLAFFLQVESRVGVQLDYSLLQKFLGHNFDFSKLTVLSM
;
A
#
# COMPACT_ATOMS: atom_id res chain seq x y z
N MET A 1 -18.81 -17.60 -11.48
CA MET A 1 -19.41 -17.26 -10.17
C MET A 1 -19.64 -15.76 -10.12
N ILE A 2 -20.86 -15.29 -10.36
CA ILE A 2 -21.17 -13.84 -10.42
C ILE A 2 -21.08 -13.19 -9.02
N VAL A 3 -21.48 -13.90 -7.97
CA VAL A 3 -21.50 -13.38 -6.59
C VAL A 3 -20.08 -13.05 -6.08
N ALA A 4 -19.10 -13.92 -6.32
CA ALA A 4 -17.71 -13.70 -5.91
C ALA A 4 -17.07 -12.49 -6.62
N GLU A 5 -17.42 -12.28 -7.89
CA GLU A 5 -16.93 -11.15 -8.67
C GLU A 5 -17.53 -9.82 -8.21
N ILE A 6 -18.84 -9.79 -7.91
CA ILE A 6 -19.51 -8.63 -7.31
C ILE A 6 -18.90 -8.29 -5.94
N GLN A 7 -18.65 -9.29 -5.10
CA GLN A 7 -18.01 -9.07 -3.79
C GLN A 7 -16.59 -8.51 -3.94
N LYS A 8 -15.77 -9.06 -4.86
CA LYS A 8 -14.42 -8.56 -5.15
C LYS A 8 -14.45 -7.09 -5.58
N ASN A 9 -15.37 -6.71 -6.46
CA ASN A 9 -15.50 -5.34 -6.93
C ASN A 9 -15.99 -4.39 -5.81
N SER A 10 -16.95 -4.84 -4.99
CA SER A 10 -17.43 -4.04 -3.85
C SER A 10 -16.33 -3.77 -2.82
N LEU A 11 -15.45 -4.75 -2.54
CA LEU A 11 -14.34 -4.57 -1.61
C LEU A 11 -13.31 -3.57 -2.13
N LYS A 12 -13.01 -3.63 -3.42
CA LYS A 12 -12.12 -2.68 -4.09
C LYS A 12 -12.64 -1.24 -3.99
N GLU A 13 -13.94 -1.03 -4.24
CA GLU A 13 -14.54 0.30 -4.12
C GLU A 13 -14.51 0.81 -2.66
N GLN A 14 -14.79 -0.06 -1.69
CA GLN A 14 -14.73 0.31 -0.26
C GLN A 14 -13.34 0.77 0.17
N ARG A 15 -12.28 0.12 -0.33
CA ARG A 15 -10.88 0.48 -0.06
C ARG A 15 -10.56 1.88 -0.58
N ILE A 16 -10.98 2.20 -1.80
CA ILE A 16 -10.79 3.53 -2.38
C ILE A 16 -11.62 4.58 -1.65
N GLN A 17 -12.87 4.27 -1.32
CA GLN A 17 -13.72 5.19 -0.56
C GLN A 17 -13.12 5.51 0.82
N PHE A 18 -12.49 4.54 1.48
CA PHE A 18 -11.79 4.77 2.75
C PHE A 18 -10.64 5.78 2.61
N ILE A 19 -9.79 5.64 1.58
CA ILE A 19 -8.69 6.57 1.29
C ILE A 19 -9.25 7.98 1.02
N ARG A 20 -10.25 8.09 0.14
CA ARG A 20 -10.85 9.36 -0.26
C ARG A 20 -11.56 10.06 0.88
N ASN A 21 -12.24 9.32 1.76
CA ASN A 21 -12.86 9.89 2.96
C ASN A 21 -11.82 10.54 3.86
N HIS A 22 -10.66 9.90 4.08
CA HIS A 22 -9.58 10.49 4.86
C HIS A 22 -9.03 11.76 4.22
N GLN A 23 -8.82 11.75 2.90
CA GLN A 23 -8.36 12.94 2.19
C GLN A 23 -9.33 14.11 2.31
N GLN A 24 -10.62 13.86 2.07
CA GLN A 24 -11.67 14.87 2.12
C GLN A 24 -11.86 15.42 3.53
N ALA A 25 -11.69 14.59 4.57
CA ALA A 25 -11.84 15.03 5.96
C ALA A 25 -10.74 15.99 6.42
N PHE A 26 -9.54 15.91 5.82
CA PHE A 26 -8.37 16.68 6.24
C PHE A 26 -7.87 17.64 5.17
N ASP A 27 -8.71 17.94 4.15
CA ASP A 27 -8.41 18.82 3.02
C ASP A 27 -7.04 18.55 2.38
N VAL A 28 -6.68 17.27 2.31
CA VAL A 28 -5.49 16.83 1.59
C VAL A 28 -5.81 16.97 0.11
N GLU A 29 -5.31 18.02 -0.53
CA GLU A 29 -5.31 18.06 -2.00
C GLU A 29 -4.78 16.71 -2.52
N PRO A 30 -5.33 16.16 -3.61
CA PRO A 30 -4.84 14.92 -4.19
C PRO A 30 -3.41 15.12 -4.72
N ILE A 31 -2.46 15.05 -3.79
CA ILE A 31 -1.04 15.25 -4.02
C ILE A 31 -0.53 13.98 -4.69
N TYR A 32 0.08 14.17 -5.85
CA TYR A 32 0.89 13.15 -6.48
C TYR A 32 2.04 12.76 -5.50
N PRO A 33 2.22 11.46 -5.15
CA PRO A 33 1.88 10.25 -5.91
C PRO A 33 0.65 9.45 -5.41
N LEU A 34 -0.29 10.03 -4.66
CA LEU A 34 -1.37 9.23 -4.04
C LEU A 34 -2.24 8.44 -5.05
N ARG A 35 -2.45 8.95 -6.26
CA ARG A 35 -3.16 8.21 -7.32
C ARG A 35 -2.49 6.88 -7.66
N LEU A 36 -1.16 6.84 -7.67
CA LEU A 36 -0.42 5.59 -7.90
C LEU A 36 -0.69 4.59 -6.77
N PHE A 37 -0.86 5.08 -5.54
CA PHE A 37 -1.22 4.24 -4.40
C PHE A 37 -2.67 3.73 -4.51
N GLU A 38 -3.62 4.57 -4.91
CA GLU A 38 -5.00 4.12 -5.21
C GLU A 38 -5.00 3.01 -6.28
N ASP A 39 -4.25 3.19 -7.38
CA ASP A 39 -4.11 2.20 -8.45
C ASP A 39 -3.52 0.89 -7.91
N PHE A 40 -2.46 0.96 -7.10
CA PHE A 40 -1.86 -0.21 -6.44
C PHE A 40 -2.87 -0.95 -5.55
N VAL A 41 -3.64 -0.24 -4.72
CA VAL A 41 -4.66 -0.83 -3.84
C VAL A 41 -5.74 -1.57 -4.64
N MET A 42 -6.07 -1.09 -5.85
CA MET A 42 -7.00 -1.74 -6.76
C MET A 42 -6.42 -3.01 -7.41
N GLU A 43 -5.11 -3.08 -7.57
CA GLU A 43 -4.40 -4.24 -8.15
C GLU A 43 -4.14 -5.35 -7.13
N VAL A 44 -4.08 -5.05 -5.83
CA VAL A 44 -3.90 -6.07 -4.78
C VAL A 44 -5.06 -7.07 -4.79
N GLU A 45 -4.72 -8.29 -5.18
CA GLU A 45 -5.62 -9.44 -5.10
C GLU A 45 -5.55 -10.07 -3.71
N GLY A 46 -6.71 -10.42 -3.15
CA GLY A 46 -6.82 -10.98 -1.81
C GLY A 46 -7.22 -9.97 -0.74
N ASP A 47 -7.25 -10.44 0.50
CA ASP A 47 -7.63 -9.62 1.66
C ASP A 47 -6.49 -8.71 2.08
N CYS A 48 -6.83 -7.46 2.37
CA CYS A 48 -5.92 -6.49 2.94
C CYS A 48 -6.68 -5.52 3.86
N ASN A 49 -5.93 -4.86 4.73
CA ASN A 49 -6.41 -3.70 5.48
C ASN A 49 -5.70 -2.45 4.96
N ILE A 50 -6.37 -1.30 5.08
CA ILE A 50 -5.75 0.01 4.87
C ILE A 50 -5.75 0.73 6.21
N GLU A 51 -4.59 1.26 6.58
CA GLU A 51 -4.45 2.22 7.67
C GLU A 51 -4.37 3.62 7.06
N ALA A 52 -5.07 4.57 7.66
CA ALA A 52 -4.91 5.99 7.38
C ALA A 52 -4.49 6.69 8.68
N SER A 53 -3.51 7.59 8.59
CA SER A 53 -2.95 8.26 9.77
C SER A 53 -2.75 9.75 9.53
N CYS A 54 -2.68 10.51 10.62
CA CYS A 54 -2.29 11.91 10.59
C CYS A 54 -1.05 12.12 11.45
N LYS A 55 -0.10 12.92 10.97
CA LYS A 55 0.99 13.45 11.79
C LYS A 55 0.69 14.92 12.11
N ILE A 56 0.69 15.26 13.39
CA ILE A 56 0.44 16.62 13.87
C ILE A 56 1.76 17.19 14.35
N GLU A 57 2.17 18.32 13.78
CA GLU A 57 3.37 19.07 14.15
C GLU A 57 2.97 20.52 14.46
N LEU A 58 2.76 20.83 15.74
CA LEU A 58 2.19 22.11 16.19
C LEU A 58 0.83 22.37 15.52
N ASP A 59 0.75 23.36 14.64
CA ASP A 59 -0.41 23.75 13.85
C ASP A 59 -0.48 23.05 12.47
N LYS A 60 0.54 22.27 12.10
CA LYS A 60 0.60 21.57 10.82
C LYS A 60 0.01 20.16 10.92
N LEU A 61 -0.89 19.85 10.00
CA LEU A 61 -1.47 18.52 9.81
C LEU A 61 -0.93 17.88 8.52
N ILE A 62 -0.32 16.70 8.63
CA ILE A 62 0.15 15.89 7.51
C ILE A 62 -0.71 14.62 7.44
N ALA A 63 -1.69 14.61 6.54
CA ALA A 63 -2.71 13.57 6.45
C ALA A 63 -2.67 12.72 5.16
N SER A 64 -1.72 12.96 4.24
CA SER A 64 -1.48 12.05 3.10
C SER A 64 -0.60 10.86 3.54
N ARG A 65 -1.11 10.03 4.45
CA ARG A 65 -0.37 8.91 5.05
C ARG A 65 -1.23 7.66 5.11
N PHE A 66 -0.88 6.69 4.27
CA PHE A 66 -1.59 5.42 4.17
C PHE A 66 -0.61 4.26 4.22
N MET A 67 -1.07 3.13 4.75
CA MET A 67 -0.37 1.85 4.69
C MET A 67 -1.34 0.78 4.22
N LEU A 68 -0.89 -0.14 3.37
CA LEU A 68 -1.63 -1.37 3.05
C LEU A 68 -1.01 -2.54 3.82
N PHE A 69 -1.82 -3.26 4.58
CA PHE A 69 -1.45 -4.48 5.29
C PHE A 69 -1.97 -5.69 4.53
N PHE A 70 -1.06 -6.53 4.03
CA PHE A 70 -1.43 -7.78 3.39
C PHE A 70 -2.00 -8.75 4.43
N LYS A 71 -3.18 -9.32 4.14
CA LYS A 71 -3.81 -10.38 4.96
C LYS A 71 -3.90 -11.68 4.18
N ASP A 72 -2.89 -11.94 3.35
CA ASP A 72 -2.86 -13.14 2.54
C ASP A 72 -2.74 -14.38 3.43
N GLN A 73 -3.82 -15.15 3.49
CA GLN A 73 -3.87 -16.40 4.27
C GLN A 73 -2.96 -17.48 3.69
N SER A 74 -2.54 -17.35 2.43
CA SER A 74 -1.60 -18.27 1.79
C SER A 74 -0.14 -18.04 2.20
N GLN A 75 0.15 -16.99 2.97
CA GLN A 75 1.50 -16.62 3.43
C GLN A 75 2.50 -16.46 2.26
N GLU A 76 2.04 -16.07 1.07
CA GLU A 76 2.91 -15.76 -0.08
C GLU A 76 3.64 -14.41 0.10
N TRP A 77 4.30 -14.21 1.24
CA TRP A 77 4.93 -12.95 1.63
C TRP A 77 5.96 -12.44 0.63
N GLN A 78 6.68 -13.36 -0.03
CA GLN A 78 7.63 -13.00 -1.07
C GLN A 78 6.92 -12.33 -2.27
N LYS A 79 5.75 -12.82 -2.67
CA LYS A 79 4.94 -12.25 -3.75
C LYS A 79 4.40 -10.88 -3.36
N CYS A 80 3.89 -10.73 -2.14
CA CYS A 80 3.45 -9.43 -1.61
C CYS A 80 4.60 -8.41 -1.58
N LEU A 81 5.82 -8.83 -1.19
CA LEU A 81 7.01 -7.98 -1.24
C LEU A 81 7.37 -7.60 -2.67
N THR A 82 7.38 -8.56 -3.61
CA THR A 82 7.63 -8.28 -5.04
C THR A 82 6.62 -7.28 -5.60
N GLN A 83 5.34 -7.41 -5.23
CA GLN A 83 4.30 -6.47 -5.65
C GLN A 83 4.53 -5.06 -5.07
N SER A 84 4.94 -4.98 -3.79
CA SER A 84 5.27 -3.70 -3.13
C SER A 84 6.46 -3.00 -3.80
N LEU A 85 7.51 -3.77 -4.13
CA LEU A 85 8.68 -3.25 -4.84
C LEU A 85 8.36 -2.81 -6.28
N ALA A 86 7.45 -3.51 -6.96
CA ALA A 86 6.98 -3.11 -8.28
C ALA A 86 6.24 -1.76 -8.23
N PHE A 87 5.43 -1.53 -7.19
CA PHE A 87 4.81 -0.23 -6.95
C PHE A 87 5.87 0.87 -6.71
N PHE A 88 6.88 0.62 -5.88
CA PHE A 88 7.95 1.59 -5.65
C PHE A 88 8.71 1.94 -6.94
N LEU A 89 8.97 0.97 -7.82
CA LEU A 89 9.57 1.22 -9.14
C LEU A 89 8.66 2.09 -10.03
N GLN A 90 7.33 1.93 -9.97
CA GLN A 90 6.41 2.82 -10.67
C GLN A 90 6.48 4.25 -10.14
N VAL A 91 6.57 4.42 -8.81
CA VAL A 91 6.76 5.72 -8.18
C VAL A 91 8.08 6.36 -8.62
N GLU A 92 9.20 5.62 -8.59
CA GLU A 92 10.50 6.09 -9.08
C GLU A 92 10.41 6.62 -10.52
N SER A 93 9.83 5.81 -11.42
CA SER A 93 9.69 6.16 -12.84
C SER A 93 8.81 7.38 -13.07
N ARG A 94 7.67 7.48 -12.38
CA ARG A 94 6.69 8.54 -12.62
C ARG A 94 7.06 9.86 -11.94
N VAL A 95 7.69 9.81 -10.75
CA VAL A 95 8.16 11.01 -10.02
C VAL A 95 9.53 11.47 -10.56
N GLY A 96 10.32 10.57 -11.16
CA GLY A 96 11.69 10.87 -11.59
C GLY A 96 12.69 10.88 -10.44
N VAL A 97 12.51 9.96 -9.48
CA VAL A 97 13.38 9.80 -8.30
C VAL A 97 14.00 8.41 -8.29
N GLN A 98 15.04 8.23 -7.47
CA GLN A 98 15.64 6.94 -7.19
C GLN A 98 15.58 6.67 -5.69
N LEU A 99 14.95 5.58 -5.30
CA LEU A 99 14.86 5.13 -3.92
C LEU A 99 16.13 4.34 -3.54
N ASP A 100 16.62 4.58 -2.33
CA ASP A 100 17.74 3.81 -1.78
C ASP A 100 17.23 2.54 -1.10
N TYR A 101 17.44 1.40 -1.76
CA TYR A 101 17.05 0.07 -1.26
C TYR A 101 18.13 -0.60 -0.40
N SER A 102 19.27 0.06 -0.13
CA SER A 102 20.44 -0.58 0.47
C SER A 102 20.16 -1.20 1.86
N LEU A 103 19.33 -0.55 2.68
CA LEU A 103 18.95 -1.08 3.99
C LEU A 103 18.05 -2.31 3.88
N LEU A 104 17.06 -2.28 2.97
CA LEU A 104 16.17 -3.42 2.74
C LEU A 104 16.95 -4.62 2.17
N GLN A 105 17.85 -4.37 1.21
CA GLN A 105 18.71 -5.41 0.64
C GLN A 105 19.63 -6.04 1.69
N LYS A 106 20.23 -5.24 2.58
CA LYS A 106 21.04 -5.75 3.70
C LYS A 106 20.22 -6.59 4.68
N PHE A 107 18.98 -6.18 4.96
CA PHE A 107 18.08 -6.90 5.86
C PHE A 107 17.66 -8.26 5.29
N LEU A 108 17.27 -8.30 4.01
CA LEU A 108 16.89 -9.55 3.34
C LEU A 108 18.09 -10.47 3.10
N GLY A 109 19.26 -9.91 2.79
CA GLY A 109 20.43 -10.69 2.43
C GLY A 109 20.13 -11.64 1.26
N HIS A 110 20.69 -12.85 1.29
CA HIS A 110 20.50 -13.86 0.23
C HIS A 110 19.63 -15.05 0.65
N ASN A 111 19.24 -15.13 1.92
CA ASN A 111 18.61 -16.30 2.52
C ASN A 111 17.52 -15.94 3.53
N PHE A 112 16.82 -14.81 3.32
CA PHE A 112 15.69 -14.44 4.15
C PHE A 112 14.62 -15.54 4.17
N ASP A 113 14.28 -16.02 5.37
CA ASP A 113 13.23 -17.00 5.56
C ASP A 113 11.86 -16.31 5.68
N PHE A 114 11.16 -16.17 4.56
CA PHE A 114 9.82 -15.56 4.50
C PHE A 114 8.78 -16.30 5.34
N SER A 115 8.98 -17.58 5.67
CA SER A 115 8.04 -18.32 6.54
C SER A 115 7.99 -17.77 7.97
N LYS A 116 8.96 -16.95 8.36
CA LYS A 116 9.02 -16.28 9.67
C LYS A 116 8.24 -14.98 9.72
N LEU A 117 7.80 -14.44 8.59
CA LEU A 117 7.03 -13.20 8.56
C LEU A 117 5.61 -13.44 9.06
N THR A 118 5.18 -12.55 9.95
CA THR A 118 3.81 -12.52 10.46
C THR A 118 3.00 -11.36 9.90
N VAL A 119 3.68 -10.30 9.47
CA VAL A 119 3.07 -9.07 8.94
C VAL A 119 3.97 -8.52 7.84
N LEU A 120 3.35 -8.11 6.74
CA LEU A 120 3.96 -7.25 5.73
C LEU A 120 3.00 -6.10 5.44
N SER A 121 3.53 -4.89 5.44
CA SER A 121 2.80 -3.69 5.06
C SER A 121 3.69 -2.78 4.23
N MET A 122 3.08 -1.95 3.39
CA MET A 122 3.78 -0.95 2.59
C MET A 122 3.02 0.36 2.51
#